data_AF-A0AB37UHI5-F1
#
_entry.id   AF-A0AB37UHI5-F1
#
_cell.length_a   1.000
_cell.length_b   1.000
_cell.length_c   1.000
_cell.angle_alpha   90.00
_cell.angle_beta   90.00
_cell.angle_gamma   90.00
#
_symmetry.space_group_name_H-M   'P 1'
#
loop_
_entity.id
_entity.type
_entity.pdbx_description
1 polymer ?
#
loop_
_entity_poly.entity_id
_entity_poly.type
_entity_poly.pdbx_seq_one_letter_code
_entity_poly.pdbx_strand_id
1 'polypeptide(L)'
;MVKKDRSFFVNKTDEEKMLPQLYRTCLQSQLNPRLLLTVEVLVWLLQVHKQIKIERLAAHFSLPIKFESRRRHIQRFLQLPQLSVVLLWFLIVIGIIQSKIKSGKRVFLAIDRTQWKDKNLFVVAAILEKRAIPVY
;
A
#
# COMPACT_ATOMS: atom_id res chain seq x y z
N MET A 1 44.10 8.62 17.22
CA MET A 1 43.00 7.63 17.10
C MET A 1 41.74 8.40 16.71
N VAL A 2 41.43 8.47 15.42
CA VAL A 2 40.32 9.29 14.90
C VAL A 2 39.01 8.59 15.22
N LYS A 3 38.17 9.19 16.09
CA LYS A 3 36.80 8.72 16.32
C LYS A 3 36.05 8.83 14.99
N LYS A 4 35.72 7.70 14.38
CA LYS A 4 34.89 7.62 13.18
C LYS A 4 33.48 8.01 13.59
N ASP A 5 33.16 9.30 13.45
CA ASP A 5 31.84 9.84 13.71
C ASP A 5 30.86 9.23 12.70
N ARG A 6 30.00 8.31 13.17
CA ARG A 6 29.03 7.59 12.35
C ARG A 6 27.70 8.36 12.22
N SER A 7 27.62 9.57 12.77
CA SER A 7 26.44 10.43 12.73
C SER A 7 25.95 10.74 11.29
N PHE A 8 26.85 10.71 10.29
CA PHE A 8 26.47 10.94 8.89
C PHE A 8 25.70 9.79 8.22
N PHE A 9 25.72 8.58 8.77
CA PHE A 9 24.97 7.43 8.22
C PHE A 9 23.59 7.26 8.85
N VAL A 10 23.22 8.09 9.82
CA VAL A 10 21.94 8.01 10.54
C VAL A 10 20.80 8.74 9.79
N ASN A 11 21.12 9.58 8.79
CA ASN A 11 20.14 10.53 8.23
C ASN A 11 19.50 10.11 6.90
N LYS A 12 19.17 8.83 6.69
CA LYS A 12 18.36 8.47 5.50
C LYS A 12 17.33 7.37 5.73
N THR A 13 17.62 6.42 6.60
CA THR A 13 16.65 5.40 7.03
C THR A 13 15.70 5.91 8.10
N ASP A 14 16.13 6.83 8.97
CA ASP A 14 15.30 7.36 10.06
C ASP A 14 14.28 8.44 9.60
N GLU A 15 14.42 8.96 8.37
CA GLU A 15 13.44 9.81 7.68
C GLU A 15 12.63 9.05 6.62
N GLU A 16 12.66 7.71 6.60
CA GLU A 16 11.78 6.93 5.74
C GLU A 16 10.33 7.13 6.18
N LYS A 17 9.65 8.08 5.53
CA LYS A 17 8.19 8.12 5.52
C LYS A 17 7.70 6.72 5.15
N MET A 18 7.11 6.04 6.13
CA MET A 18 6.66 4.64 6.07
C MET A 18 5.79 4.34 4.83
N LEU A 19 5.08 5.37 4.36
CA LEU A 19 4.43 5.44 3.05
C LEU A 19 4.95 6.64 2.26
N PRO A 20 5.23 6.50 0.94
CA PRO A 20 5.59 7.65 0.12
C PRO A 20 4.50 8.71 0.12
N GLN A 21 4.89 9.98 -0.02
CA GLN A 21 3.98 11.13 0.15
C GLN A 21 2.73 11.05 -0.73
N LEU A 22 2.87 10.58 -1.98
CA LEU A 22 1.75 10.40 -2.90
C LEU A 22 0.67 9.48 -2.33
N TYR A 23 1.07 8.31 -1.80
CA TYR A 23 0.14 7.35 -1.19
C TYR A 23 -0.54 7.98 0.01
N ARG A 24 0.22 8.66 0.86
CA ARG A 24 -0.33 9.30 2.07
C ARG A 24 -1.37 10.37 1.74
N THR A 25 -1.10 11.23 0.75
CA THR A 25 -2.04 12.26 0.30
C THR A 25 -3.31 11.65 -0.30
N CYS A 26 -3.19 10.61 -1.13
CA CYS A 26 -4.37 9.90 -1.66
C CYS A 26 -5.20 9.26 -0.54
N LEU A 27 -4.56 8.56 0.40
CA LEU A 27 -5.23 7.89 1.52
C LEU A 27 -5.89 8.89 2.47
N GLN A 28 -5.23 10.02 2.76
CA GLN A 28 -5.79 11.10 3.60
C GLN A 28 -7.06 11.71 3.00
N SER A 29 -7.21 11.72 1.68
CA SER A 29 -8.42 12.24 1.03
C SER A 29 -9.65 11.33 1.23
N GLN A 30 -9.45 10.05 1.54
CA GLN A 30 -10.51 9.04 1.62
C GLN A 30 -10.72 8.49 3.04
N LEU A 31 -9.68 8.54 3.89
CA LEU A 31 -9.67 7.92 5.20
C LEU A 31 -9.59 8.97 6.30
N ASN A 32 -10.39 8.78 7.35
CA ASN A 32 -10.22 9.55 8.57
C ASN A 32 -8.87 9.19 9.26
N PRO A 33 -8.36 10.04 10.18
CA PRO A 33 -7.05 9.83 10.79
C PRO A 33 -6.87 8.47 11.47
N ARG A 34 -7.93 7.93 12.07
CA ARG A 34 -7.90 6.63 12.75
C ARG A 34 -7.73 5.47 11.76
N LEU A 35 -8.48 5.50 10.67
CA LEU A 35 -8.39 4.49 9.61
C LEU A 35 -7.02 4.58 8.92
N LEU A 36 -6.54 5.79 8.63
CA LEU A 36 -5.22 6.01 8.05
C LEU A 36 -4.10 5.40 8.91
N LEU A 37 -4.10 5.67 10.22
CA LEU A 37 -3.12 5.09 11.15
C LEU A 37 -3.18 3.56 11.12
N THR A 38 -4.38 2.99 11.05
CA THR A 38 -4.56 1.54 10.98
C THR A 38 -3.98 0.98 9.67
N VAL A 39 -4.19 1.64 8.52
CA VAL A 39 -3.55 1.27 7.25
C VAL A 39 -2.03 1.36 7.35
N GLU A 40 -1.51 2.46 7.90
CA GLU A 40 -0.07 2.67 8.08
C GLU A 40 0.54 1.51 8.90
N VAL A 41 -0.02 1.19 10.07
CA VAL A 41 0.45 0.06 10.90
C VAL A 41 0.38 -1.27 10.16
N LEU A 42 -0.69 -1.55 9.42
CA LEU A 42 -0.83 -2.79 8.65
C LEU A 42 0.20 -2.88 7.52
N VAL A 43 0.45 -1.79 6.79
CA VAL A 43 1.48 -1.74 5.74
C VAL A 43 2.86 -1.97 6.34
N TRP A 44 3.15 -1.38 7.49
CA TRP A 44 4.41 -1.62 8.20
C TRP A 44 4.58 -3.08 8.62
N LEU A 45 3.54 -3.69 9.21
CA LEU A 45 3.57 -5.11 9.56
C LEU A 45 3.80 -5.99 8.33
N LEU A 46 3.20 -5.66 7.19
CA LEU A 46 3.46 -6.34 5.92
C LEU A 46 4.90 -6.16 5.44
N GLN A 47 5.46 -4.96 5.58
CA GLN A 47 6.84 -4.66 5.20
C GLN A 47 7.85 -5.37 6.10
N VAL A 48 7.59 -5.50 7.40
CA VAL A 48 8.47 -6.17 8.37
C VAL A 48 8.37 -7.69 8.25
N HIS A 49 7.16 -8.24 8.24
CA HIS A 49 6.96 -9.69 8.29
C HIS A 49 6.90 -10.37 6.92
N LYS A 50 6.78 -9.61 5.82
CA LYS A 50 6.70 -10.10 4.44
C LYS A 50 5.64 -11.19 4.21
N GLN A 51 4.59 -11.20 5.05
CA GLN A 51 3.57 -12.24 5.03
C GLN A 51 2.17 -11.63 5.13
N ILE A 52 1.33 -11.97 4.15
CA ILE A 52 -0.02 -11.41 4.00
C ILE A 52 -1.12 -12.13 4.80
N LYS A 53 -0.76 -13.18 5.56
CA LYS A 53 -1.75 -13.96 6.32
C LYS A 53 -2.30 -13.11 7.49
N ILE A 54 -3.63 -13.00 7.58
CA ILE A 54 -4.29 -12.21 8.64
C ILE A 54 -3.88 -12.70 10.03
N GLU A 55 -3.68 -14.00 10.21
CA GLU A 55 -3.24 -14.59 11.48
C GLU A 55 -1.87 -14.06 11.91
N ARG A 56 -0.94 -13.88 10.97
CA ARG A 56 0.38 -13.30 11.24
C ARG A 56 0.28 -11.82 11.57
N LEU A 57 -0.51 -11.08 10.80
CA LEU A 57 -0.75 -9.67 11.09
C LEU A 57 -1.37 -9.51 12.49
N ALA A 58 -2.36 -10.33 12.84
CA ALA A 58 -3.03 -10.30 14.14
C ALA A 58 -2.10 -10.66 15.31
N ALA A 59 -1.13 -11.55 15.10
CA ALA A 59 -0.15 -11.91 16.14
C ALA A 59 0.73 -10.70 16.52
N HIS A 60 1.12 -9.91 15.52
CA HIS A 60 2.00 -8.74 15.67
C HIS A 60 1.25 -7.41 15.80
N PHE A 61 -0.07 -7.40 15.65
CA PHE A 61 -0.89 -6.19 15.77
C PHE A 61 -0.90 -5.69 17.22
N SER A 62 -0.46 -4.46 17.43
CA SER A 62 -0.24 -3.82 18.74
C SER A 62 -1.53 -3.35 19.41
N LEU A 63 -2.53 -4.24 19.53
CA LEU A 63 -3.72 -4.03 20.34
C LEU A 63 -3.70 -4.99 21.54
N PRO A 64 -3.82 -4.51 22.79
CA PRO A 64 -3.82 -5.34 23.99
C PRO A 64 -5.17 -6.04 24.19
N ILE A 65 -5.55 -6.88 23.23
CA ILE A 65 -6.79 -7.66 23.23
C ILE A 65 -6.50 -9.11 22.83
N LYS A 66 -7.48 -9.99 23.07
CA LYS A 66 -7.39 -11.41 22.68
C LYS A 66 -7.01 -11.54 21.19
N PHE A 67 -6.19 -12.53 20.88
CA PHE A 67 -5.74 -12.80 19.51
C PHE A 67 -6.90 -12.91 18.51
N GLU A 68 -7.93 -13.68 18.83
CA GLU A 68 -9.12 -13.81 17.97
C GLU A 68 -9.86 -12.49 17.77
N SER A 69 -9.86 -11.61 18.77
CA SER A 69 -10.42 -10.26 18.64
C SER A 69 -9.59 -9.39 17.71
N ARG A 70 -8.24 -9.47 17.76
CA ARG A 70 -7.35 -8.77 16.80
C ARG A 70 -7.58 -9.26 15.37
N ARG A 71 -7.64 -10.58 15.19
CA ARG A 71 -7.92 -11.20 13.88
C ARG A 71 -9.24 -10.72 13.30
N ARG A 72 -10.32 -10.77 14.09
CA ARG A 72 -11.64 -10.28 13.69
C ARG A 72 -11.65 -8.76 13.43
N HIS A 73 -10.88 -7.99 14.20
CA HIS A 73 -10.72 -6.56 13.99
C HIS A 73 -10.09 -6.26 12.63
N ILE A 74 -8.98 -6.91 12.29
CA ILE A 74 -8.31 -6.75 10.98
C ILE A 74 -9.25 -7.17 9.84
N GLN A 75 -9.96 -8.30 9.99
CA GLN A 75 -10.92 -8.76 8.98
C GLN A 75 -12.02 -7.72 8.73
N ARG A 76 -12.66 -7.22 9.78
CA ARG A 76 -13.71 -6.18 9.67
C ARG A 76 -13.16 -4.88 9.09
N PHE A 77 -11.95 -4.50 9.50
CA PHE A 77 -11.28 -3.32 8.97
C PHE A 77 -11.08 -3.43 7.45
N LEU A 78 -10.53 -4.55 6.96
CA LEU A 78 -10.30 -4.79 5.53
C LEU A 78 -11.59 -4.89 4.69
N GLN A 79 -12.75 -5.09 5.34
CA GLN A 79 -14.06 -5.12 4.69
C GLN A 79 -14.77 -3.75 4.69
N LEU A 80 -14.16 -2.71 5.25
CA LEU A 80 -14.75 -1.38 5.27
C LEU A 80 -14.93 -0.84 3.84
N PRO A 81 -16.09 -0.23 3.50
CA PRO A 81 -16.33 0.35 2.18
C PRO A 81 -15.27 1.40 1.77
N GLN A 82 -14.70 2.10 2.75
CA GLN A 82 -13.64 3.10 2.54
C GLN A 82 -12.33 2.48 2.05
N LEU A 83 -12.13 1.18 2.26
CA LEU A 83 -10.99 0.42 1.73
C LEU A 83 -11.29 -0.26 0.41
N SER A 84 -12.38 0.13 -0.27
CA SER A 84 -12.69 -0.32 -1.63
C SER A 84 -11.48 -0.12 -2.54
N VAL A 85 -11.13 -1.18 -3.28
CA VAL A 85 -10.06 -1.14 -4.27
C VAL A 85 -10.32 -0.02 -5.27
N VAL A 86 -11.55 0.13 -5.77
CA VAL A 86 -11.89 1.17 -6.74
C VAL A 86 -11.63 2.57 -6.17
N LEU A 87 -11.98 2.82 -4.91
CA LEU A 87 -11.81 4.15 -4.30
C LEU A 87 -10.34 4.46 -4.00
N LEU A 88 -9.62 3.53 -3.38
CA LEU A 88 -8.24 3.78 -2.95
C LEU A 88 -7.24 3.61 -4.08
N TRP A 89 -7.33 2.50 -4.82
CA TRP A 89 -6.35 2.13 -5.83
C TRP A 89 -6.36 3.08 -7.01
N PHE A 90 -7.54 3.47 -7.51
CA PHE A 90 -7.61 4.32 -8.70
C PHE A 90 -7.03 5.71 -8.43
N LEU A 91 -7.28 6.30 -7.26
CA LEU A 91 -6.69 7.59 -6.88
C LEU A 91 -5.16 7.52 -6.84
N ILE A 92 -4.60 6.42 -6.31
CA ILE A 92 -3.16 6.19 -6.27
C ILE A 92 -2.61 6.04 -7.69
N VAL A 93 -3.22 5.19 -8.53
CA VAL A 93 -2.78 4.95 -9.92
C VAL A 93 -2.83 6.23 -10.75
N ILE A 94 -3.91 7.01 -10.65
CA ILE A 94 -4.03 8.30 -11.32
C ILE A 94 -2.91 9.24 -10.86
N GLY A 95 -2.68 9.33 -9.55
CA GLY A 95 -1.60 10.14 -9.00
C GLY A 95 -0.23 9.72 -9.54
N ILE A 96 0.05 8.41 -9.62
CA ILE A 96 1.31 7.89 -10.16
C ILE A 96 1.46 8.29 -11.62
N ILE A 97 0.43 8.05 -12.46
CA ILE A 97 0.44 8.39 -13.88
C ILE A 97 0.69 9.89 -14.08
N GLN A 98 -0.03 10.75 -13.37
CA GLN A 98 0.11 12.20 -13.46
C GLN A 98 1.49 12.69 -13.00
N SER A 99 2.08 12.05 -11.97
CA SER A 99 3.41 12.41 -11.48
C SER A 99 4.55 12.00 -12.42
N LYS A 100 4.34 10.97 -13.25
CA LYS A 100 5.37 10.36 -14.09
C LYS A 100 5.26 10.69 -15.57
N ILE A 101 4.04 10.94 -16.05
CA ILE A 101 3.75 11.13 -17.47
C ILE A 101 3.32 12.58 -17.69
N LYS A 102 4.12 13.32 -18.48
CA LYS A 102 3.76 14.68 -18.91
C LYS A 102 2.55 14.64 -19.84
N SER A 103 1.71 15.66 -19.77
CA SER A 103 0.58 15.82 -20.68
C SER A 103 1.02 15.72 -22.15
N GLY A 104 0.22 15.02 -22.97
CA GLY A 104 0.51 14.78 -24.39
C GLY A 104 1.47 13.62 -24.68
N LYS A 105 2.01 12.94 -23.66
CA LYS A 105 2.79 11.71 -23.83
C LYS A 105 1.86 10.49 -23.91
N ARG A 106 2.25 9.49 -24.70
CA ARG A 106 1.51 8.23 -24.84
C ARG A 106 1.63 7.40 -23.55
N VAL A 107 0.54 6.78 -23.15
CA VAL A 107 0.51 5.75 -22.09
C VAL A 107 0.24 4.41 -22.78
N PHE A 108 1.07 3.41 -22.51
CA PHE A 108 0.83 2.06 -23.00
C PHE A 108 0.00 1.30 -21.98
N LEU A 109 -1.08 0.65 -22.44
CA LEU A 109 -1.90 -0.22 -21.63
C LEU A 109 -1.71 -1.66 -22.10
N ALA A 110 -1.34 -2.54 -21.17
CA ALA A 110 -1.39 -3.98 -21.37
C ALA A 110 -2.76 -4.49 -20.91
N ILE A 111 -3.42 -5.27 -21.76
CA ILE A 111 -4.70 -5.91 -21.46
C ILE A 111 -4.50 -7.40 -21.63
N ASP A 112 -4.82 -8.16 -20.59
CA ASP A 112 -4.69 -9.60 -20.59
C ASP A 112 -5.88 -10.28 -19.90
N ARG A 113 -6.07 -11.57 -20.17
CA ARG A 113 -7.06 -12.40 -19.50
C ARG A 113 -6.35 -13.31 -18.51
N THR A 114 -6.87 -13.37 -17.30
CA THR A 114 -6.44 -14.35 -16.29
C THR A 114 -7.64 -15.08 -15.71
N GLN A 115 -7.40 -16.21 -15.09
CA GLN A 115 -8.44 -17.01 -14.45
C GLN A 115 -8.15 -17.08 -12.96
N TRP A 116 -9.11 -16.63 -12.16
CA TRP A 116 -9.10 -16.82 -10.72
C TRP A 116 -10.18 -17.82 -10.32
N LYS A 117 -9.76 -19.06 -10.05
CA LYS A 117 -10.67 -20.19 -9.81
C LYS A 117 -11.66 -20.35 -10.97
N ASP A 118 -12.94 -20.16 -10.70
CA ASP A 118 -14.06 -20.23 -11.64
C ASP A 118 -14.34 -18.89 -12.34
N LYS A 119 -13.60 -17.82 -12.02
CA LYS A 119 -13.83 -16.47 -12.55
C LYS A 119 -12.80 -16.12 -13.61
N ASN A 120 -13.28 -15.79 -14.82
CA ASN A 120 -12.47 -15.14 -15.84
C ASN A 120 -12.34 -13.66 -15.50
N LEU A 121 -11.11 -13.19 -15.34
CA LEU A 121 -10.77 -11.81 -15.03
C LEU A 121 -10.10 -11.17 -16.25
N PHE A 122 -10.53 -9.97 -16.58
CA PHE A 122 -9.76 -9.07 -17.45
C PHE A 122 -8.88 -8.21 -16.58
N VAL A 123 -7.58 -8.19 -16.87
CA VAL A 123 -6.59 -7.38 -16.16
C VAL A 123 -6.02 -6.37 -17.12
N VAL A 124 -6.06 -5.10 -16.72
CA VAL A 124 -5.52 -3.95 -17.41
C VAL A 124 -4.42 -3.36 -16.56
N ALA A 125 -3.25 -3.12 -17.15
CA ALA A 125 -2.13 -2.48 -16.48
C ALA A 125 -1.54 -1.36 -17.34
N ALA A 126 -1.22 -0.23 -16.72
CA ALA A 126 -0.45 0.82 -17.36
C ALA A 126 1.04 0.47 -17.30
N ILE A 127 1.73 0.58 -18.43
CA ILE A 127 3.17 0.31 -18.52
C ILE A 127 3.93 1.63 -18.33
N LEU A 128 4.65 1.74 -17.20
CA LEU A 128 5.49 2.88 -16.83
C LEU A 128 6.89 2.42 -16.47
N GLU A 129 7.92 3.03 -17.06
CA GLU A 129 9.34 2.75 -16.72
C GLU A 129 9.69 1.24 -16.66
N LYS A 130 9.18 0.45 -17.63
CA LYS A 130 9.32 -1.02 -17.69
C LYS A 130 8.61 -1.80 -16.56
N ARG A 131 7.64 -1.17 -15.88
CA ARG A 131 6.80 -1.80 -14.85
C ARG A 131 5.33 -1.76 -15.28
N ALA A 132 4.61 -2.84 -15.00
CA ALA A 132 3.16 -2.89 -15.13
C ALA A 132 2.52 -2.43 -13.81
N ILE A 133 1.76 -1.34 -13.85
CA ILE A 133 0.96 -0.86 -12.73
C ILE A 133 -0.48 -1.30 -12.99
N PRO A 134 -1.04 -2.21 -12.17
CA PRO A 134 -2.40 -2.68 -12.39
C PRO A 134 -3.37 -1.51 -12.28
N VAL A 135 -4.36 -1.46 -13.16
CA VAL A 135 -5.45 -0.48 -13.13
C VAL A 135 -6.70 -1.19 -12.63
N TYR A 136 -7.09 -2.28 -13.28
CA TYR A 136 -8.26 -3.09 -12.93
C TYR A 136 -8.08 -4.51 -13.44
#